data_AF-A0A497JDE4-F1
#
_entry.id   AF-A0A497JDE4-F1
#
_cell.length_a   1.000
_cell.length_b   1.000
_cell.length_c   1.000
_cell.angle_alpha   90.00
_cell.angle_beta   90.00
_cell.angle_gamma   90.00
#
_symmetry.space_group_name_H-M   'P 1'
#
loop_
_entity.id
_entity.type
_entity.pdbx_description
1 polymer ?
#
loop_
_entity_poly.entity_id
_entity_poly.type
_entity_poly.pdbx_seq_one_letter_code
_entity_poly.pdbx_strand_id
1 'polypeptide(L)'
;MPIPVDKTLDFKNHVADMIEKCLVNEGVPTFKTRYAGERFGKGVLFVCYGKSDKIPHVWFNDVPEEDIEFMENNVGEWKYLLRKYGSEKQKKLADEYVIKATRKFVVLKKHEE
;
A
#
# COMPACT_ATOMS: atom_id res chain seq x y z
N MET A 1 13.43 -11.02 12.92
CA MET A 1 12.32 -11.22 13.88
C MET A 1 11.26 -12.08 13.21
N PRO A 2 10.86 -13.23 13.80
CA PRO A 2 9.82 -14.08 13.21
C PRO A 2 8.44 -13.43 13.36
N ILE A 3 7.70 -13.32 12.27
CA ILE A 3 6.32 -12.82 12.27
C ILE A 3 5.37 -14.00 12.58
N PRO A 4 4.48 -13.89 13.58
CA PRO A 4 3.52 -14.95 13.90
C PRO A 4 2.58 -15.20 12.71
N VAL A 5 2.64 -16.40 12.13
CA VAL A 5 1.91 -16.77 10.91
C VAL A 5 0.39 -16.71 11.12
N ASP A 6 -0.07 -17.03 12.32
CA ASP A 6 -1.48 -16.98 12.74
C ASP A 6 -2.09 -15.57 12.72
N LYS A 7 -1.26 -14.53 12.64
CA LYS A 7 -1.68 -13.12 12.60
C LYS A 7 -1.36 -12.45 11.27
N THR A 8 -1.19 -13.24 10.21
CA THR A 8 -0.87 -12.75 8.87
C THR A 8 -1.96 -13.02 7.86
N LEU A 9 -2.04 -12.16 6.85
CA LEU A 9 -2.86 -12.40 5.67
C LEU A 9 -1.99 -12.94 4.54
N ASP A 10 -2.61 -13.75 3.68
CA ASP A 10 -2.02 -14.12 2.40
C ASP A 10 -1.88 -12.87 1.53
N PHE A 11 -0.65 -12.59 1.09
CA PHE A 11 -0.32 -11.38 0.35
C PHE A 11 -1.10 -11.27 -0.96
N LYS A 12 -1.03 -12.30 -1.80
CA LYS A 12 -1.55 -12.23 -3.18
C LYS A 12 -3.06 -12.04 -3.22
N ASN A 13 -3.78 -12.64 -2.28
CA ASN A 13 -5.23 -12.58 -2.24
C ASN A 13 -5.78 -11.35 -1.50
N HIS A 14 -5.01 -10.72 -0.60
CA HIS A 14 -5.55 -9.68 0.29
C HIS A 14 -4.89 -8.29 0.12
N VAL A 15 -3.74 -8.18 -0.57
CA VAL A 15 -3.04 -6.90 -0.72
C VAL A 15 -3.89 -5.85 -1.43
N ALA A 16 -4.58 -6.22 -2.50
CA ALA A 16 -5.42 -5.29 -3.26
C ALA A 16 -6.61 -4.77 -2.42
N ASP A 17 -7.25 -5.65 -1.65
CA ASP A 17 -8.37 -5.30 -0.78
C ASP A 17 -7.93 -4.35 0.35
N MET A 18 -6.76 -4.58 0.93
CA MET A 18 -6.20 -3.69 1.95
C MET A 18 -5.85 -2.31 1.39
N ILE A 19 -5.31 -2.26 0.17
CA ILE A 19 -5.05 -1.01 -0.54
C ILE A 19 -6.37 -0.27 -0.82
N GLU A 20 -7.39 -0.93 -1.40
CA GLU A 20 -8.70 -0.33 -1.66
C GLU A 20 -9.33 0.22 -0.38
N LYS A 21 -9.37 -0.59 0.69
CA LYS A 21 -9.90 -0.17 1.99
C LYS A 21 -9.22 1.09 2.51
N CYS A 22 -7.90 1.18 2.39
CA CYS A 22 -7.16 2.35 2.84
C CYS A 22 -7.48 3.58 1.97
N LEU A 23 -7.47 3.44 0.64
CA LEU A 23 -7.70 4.56 -0.29
C LEU A 23 -9.14 5.11 -0.19
N VAL A 24 -10.14 4.23 -0.09
CA VAL A 24 -11.56 4.62 0.05
C VAL A 24 -11.81 5.41 1.34
N ASN A 25 -11.01 5.15 2.37
CA ASN A 25 -11.05 5.90 3.62
C ASN A 25 -10.16 7.16 3.62
N GLU A 26 -9.65 7.58 2.47
CA GLU A 26 -8.73 8.72 2.29
C GLU A 26 -7.39 8.55 3.04
N GLY A 27 -7.00 7.30 3.33
CA GLY A 27 -5.70 6.98 3.88
C GLY A 27 -4.63 6.88 2.81
N VAL A 28 -3.39 6.73 3.26
CA VAL A 28 -2.23 6.51 2.40
C VAL A 28 -1.69 5.10 2.65
N PRO A 29 -1.85 4.16 1.70
CA PRO A 29 -1.30 2.81 1.84
C PRO A 29 0.23 2.88 1.80
N THR A 30 0.88 2.20 2.73
CA THR A 30 2.35 2.15 2.83
C THR A 30 2.78 0.77 3.29
N PHE A 31 3.89 0.31 2.72
CA PHE A 31 4.46 -1.00 3.01
C PHE A 31 5.81 -0.84 3.69
N LYS A 32 5.97 -1.50 4.84
CA LYS A 32 7.23 -1.55 5.57
C LYS A 32 7.84 -2.93 5.42
N THR A 33 9.06 -2.97 4.90
CA THR A 33 9.82 -4.21 4.67
C THR A 33 10.93 -4.40 5.69
N ARG A 34 11.25 -3.34 6.46
CA ARG A 34 12.36 -3.26 7.41
C ARG A 34 11.98 -2.60 8.72
N TYR A 35 12.74 -2.91 9.77
CA TYR A 35 12.75 -2.20 11.04
C TYR A 35 14.17 -2.15 11.59
N ALA A 36 14.63 -0.97 12.03
CA ALA A 36 15.98 -0.75 12.54
C ALA A 36 17.10 -1.27 11.58
N GLY A 37 16.91 -1.08 10.27
CA GLY A 37 17.83 -1.56 9.22
C GLY A 37 17.64 -3.03 8.80
N GLU A 38 17.03 -3.83 9.67
CA GLU A 38 16.82 -5.25 9.45
C GLU A 38 15.56 -5.53 8.63
N ARG A 39 15.68 -6.40 7.62
CA ARG A 39 14.56 -6.81 6.76
C ARG A 39 13.71 -7.87 7.44
N PHE A 40 12.41 -7.84 7.21
CA PHE A 40 11.46 -8.82 7.74
C PHE A 40 11.49 -10.18 6.99
N GLY A 41 12.58 -10.50 6.30
CA GLY A 41 12.65 -11.64 5.38
C GLY A 41 11.59 -11.50 4.27
N LYS A 42 10.68 -12.48 4.20
CA LYS A 42 9.53 -12.50 3.28
C LYS A 42 8.27 -11.81 3.83
N GLY A 43 8.40 -11.14 4.98
CA GLY A 43 7.31 -10.42 5.61
C GLY A 43 7.22 -8.97 5.14
N VAL A 44 5.99 -8.44 5.09
CA VAL A 44 5.74 -7.02 4.85
C VAL A 44 4.64 -6.54 5.79
N LEU A 45 4.87 -5.42 6.47
CA LEU A 45 3.85 -4.76 7.28
C LEU A 45 3.14 -3.70 6.45
N PHE A 46 1.84 -3.89 6.23
CA PHE A 46 0.96 -2.89 5.65
C PHE A 46 0.48 -1.90 6.71
N VAL A 47 0.59 -0.62 6.38
CA VAL A 47 0.15 0.50 7.21
C VAL A 47 -0.73 1.42 6.38
N CYS A 48 -1.92 1.74 6.88
CA CYS A 48 -2.75 2.80 6.32
C CYS A 48 -2.52 4.11 7.11
N TYR A 49 -1.68 5.00 6.59
CA TYR A 49 -1.41 6.28 7.23
C TYR A 49 -2.62 7.21 7.17
N GLY A 50 -2.81 7.98 8.25
CA GLY A 50 -3.91 8.94 8.39
C GLY A 50 -5.26 8.33 8.77
N LYS A 51 -5.38 6.99 8.81
CA LYS A 51 -6.62 6.26 9.12
C LYS A 51 -6.38 4.95 9.89
N SER A 52 -5.31 4.88 10.68
CA SER A 52 -4.94 3.68 11.44
C SER A 52 -5.93 3.30 12.55
N ASP A 53 -6.76 4.26 12.97
CA ASP A 53 -7.90 4.08 13.88
C ASP A 53 -9.04 3.28 13.24
N LYS A 54 -9.14 3.29 11.90
CA LYS A 54 -10.20 2.63 11.14
C LYS A 54 -9.73 1.38 10.42
N ILE A 55 -8.51 1.42 9.89
CA ILE A 55 -7.93 0.32 9.10
C ILE A 55 -6.75 -0.25 9.88
N PRO A 56 -6.86 -1.48 10.42
CA PRO A 56 -5.79 -2.08 11.20
C PRO A 56 -4.55 -2.29 10.33
N HIS A 57 -3.38 -2.23 10.97
CA HIS A 57 -2.14 -2.68 10.36
C HIS A 57 -2.19 -4.20 10.17
N VAL A 58 -1.63 -4.68 9.07
CA VAL A 58 -1.67 -6.10 8.73
C VAL A 58 -0.29 -6.56 8.34
N TRP A 59 0.10 -7.73 8.84
CA TRP A 59 1.27 -8.44 8.36
C TRP A 59 0.90 -9.33 7.18
N PHE A 60 1.67 -9.21 6.11
CA PHE A 60 1.70 -10.16 5.01
C PHE A 60 2.91 -11.07 5.16
N ASN A 61 2.72 -12.36 4.91
CA ASN A 61 3.78 -13.35 4.84
C ASN A 61 3.93 -13.88 3.41
N ASP A 62 5.05 -14.57 3.17
CA ASP A 62 5.39 -15.21 1.90
C ASP A 62 5.25 -14.27 0.69
N VAL A 63 5.59 -12.99 0.90
CA VAL A 63 5.60 -11.98 -0.16
C VAL A 63 6.69 -12.33 -1.17
N PRO A 64 6.40 -12.33 -2.49
CA PRO A 64 7.41 -12.58 -3.50
C PRO A 64 8.57 -11.58 -3.39
N GLU A 65 9.80 -12.06 -3.54
CA GLU A 65 11.02 -11.26 -3.38
C GLU A 65 10.99 -10.01 -4.27
N GLU A 66 10.59 -10.18 -5.53
CA GLU A 66 10.45 -9.11 -6.52
C GLU A 66 9.50 -7.99 -6.08
N ASP A 67 8.43 -8.32 -5.34
CA ASP A 67 7.49 -7.31 -4.85
C ASP A 67 8.07 -6.55 -3.67
N ILE A 68 8.81 -7.22 -2.79
CA ILE A 68 9.50 -6.56 -1.68
C ILE A 68 10.57 -5.62 -2.22
N GLU A 69 11.39 -6.07 -3.17
CA GLU A 69 12.39 -5.23 -3.83
C GLU A 69 11.75 -4.03 -4.53
N PHE A 70 10.59 -4.22 -5.18
CA PHE A 70 9.86 -3.10 -5.77
C PHE A 70 9.43 -2.10 -4.71
N MET A 71 8.86 -2.57 -3.58
CA MET A 71 8.45 -1.72 -2.45
C MET A 71 9.63 -0.97 -1.82
N GLU A 72 10.83 -1.57 -1.78
CA GLU A 72 12.02 -0.93 -1.20
C GLU A 72 12.60 0.17 -2.10
N ASN A 73 12.49 0.02 -3.41
CA ASN A 73 13.20 0.87 -4.38
C ASN A 73 12.31 1.89 -5.11
N ASN A 74 10.99 1.84 -4.93
CA ASN A 74 10.07 2.67 -5.71
C ASN A 74 9.03 3.38 -4.84
N VAL A 75 8.63 4.58 -5.27
CA VAL A 75 7.52 5.34 -4.68
C VAL A 75 6.21 5.00 -5.40
N GLY A 76 5.13 4.80 -4.65
CA GLY A 76 3.82 4.49 -5.23
C GLY A 76 3.68 3.01 -5.57
N GLU A 77 4.34 2.17 -4.78
CA GLU A 77 4.29 0.71 -4.77
C GLU A 77 2.86 0.17 -4.75
N TRP A 78 1.95 0.82 -4.03
CA TRP A 78 0.54 0.42 -3.99
C TRP A 78 -0.13 0.45 -5.38
N LYS A 79 0.29 1.34 -6.29
CA LYS A 79 -0.24 1.38 -7.68
C LYS A 79 0.21 0.18 -8.48
N TYR A 80 1.48 -0.22 -8.31
CA TYR A 80 2.04 -1.41 -8.93
C TYR A 80 1.33 -2.67 -8.41
N LEU A 81 1.13 -2.75 -7.09
CA LEU A 81 0.45 -3.88 -6.46
C LEU A 81 -1.01 -3.99 -6.87
N LEU A 82 -1.75 -2.88 -7.00
CA LEU A 82 -3.12 -2.89 -7.56
C LEU A 82 -3.15 -3.37 -9.01
N ARG A 83 -2.19 -2.96 -9.84
CA ARG A 83 -2.10 -3.44 -11.23
C ARG A 83 -1.81 -4.94 -11.32
N LYS A 84 -0.99 -5.46 -10.42
CA LYS A 84 -0.56 -6.87 -10.40
C LYS A 84 -1.59 -7.81 -9.78
N TYR A 85 -2.18 -7.41 -8.65
CA TYR A 85 -3.04 -8.28 -7.82
C TYR A 85 -4.50 -7.86 -7.75
N GLY A 86 -4.83 -6.63 -8.15
CA GLY A 86 -6.20 -6.13 -8.08
C GLY A 86 -7.10 -6.64 -9.20
N SER A 87 -8.40 -6.64 -8.91
CA SER A 87 -9.46 -6.76 -9.93
C SER A 87 -9.50 -5.54 -10.85
N GLU A 88 -10.19 -5.63 -11.99
CA GLU A 88 -10.37 -4.50 -12.92
C GLU A 88 -10.98 -3.25 -12.24
N LYS A 89 -11.86 -3.44 -11.26
CA LYS A 89 -12.39 -2.34 -10.44
C LYS A 89 -11.29 -1.68 -9.62
N GLN A 90 -10.45 -2.49 -8.97
CA GLN A 90 -9.37 -2.02 -8.10
C GLN A 90 -8.24 -1.36 -8.89
N LYS A 91 -7.95 -1.83 -10.10
CA LYS A 91 -6.98 -1.17 -11.00
C LYS A 91 -7.41 0.26 -11.34
N LYS A 92 -8.69 0.48 -11.62
CA LYS A 92 -9.23 1.82 -11.91
C LYS A 92 -9.11 2.79 -10.73
N LEU A 93 -9.17 2.30 -9.48
CA LEU A 93 -8.95 3.14 -8.30
C LEU A 93 -7.55 3.78 -8.31
N ALA A 94 -6.52 3.08 -8.81
CA ALA A 94 -5.17 3.63 -8.92
C ALA A 94 -5.13 4.85 -9.85
N ASP A 95 -5.83 4.76 -10.98
CA ASP A 95 -5.87 5.82 -11.98
C ASP A 95 -6.66 7.04 -11.46
N GLU A 96 -7.82 6.79 -10.83
CA GLU A 96 -8.66 7.86 -10.26
C GLU A 96 -7.95 8.62 -9.15
N TYR A 97 -7.22 7.93 -8.27
CA TYR A 97 -6.49 8.58 -7.18
C TYR A 97 -5.35 9.45 -7.71
N VAL A 98 -4.64 9.00 -8.75
CA VAL A 98 -3.63 9.83 -9.44
C VAL A 98 -4.26 11.10 -10.01
N ILE A 99 -5.41 10.98 -10.67
CA ILE A 99 -6.12 12.14 -11.24
C ILE A 99 -6.55 13.11 -10.13
N LYS A 100 -7.11 12.62 -9.02
CA LYS A 100 -7.53 13.46 -7.88
C LYS A 100 -6.35 14.18 -7.24
N ALA A 101 -5.24 13.49 -7.00
CA ALA A 101 -4.04 14.07 -6.42
C ALA A 101 -3.47 15.19 -7.32
N THR A 102 -3.38 14.95 -8.63
CA THR A 102 -2.91 15.94 -9.60
C THR A 102 -3.83 17.16 -9.67
N ARG A 103 -5.15 16.96 -9.70
CA ARG A 103 -6.13 18.07 -9.70
C ARG A 103 -6.03 18.93 -8.45
N LYS A 104 -5.90 18.31 -7.27
CA LYS A 104 -5.73 19.04 -6.00
C LYS A 104 -4.46 19.89 -6.01
N PHE A 105 -3.37 19.38 -6.57
CA PHE A 105 -2.11 20.11 -6.70
C PHE A 105 -2.23 21.33 -7.62
N VAL A 106 -2.94 21.21 -8.74
CA VAL A 106 -3.21 22.33 -9.67
C VAL A 106 -4.06 23.42 -9.01
N VAL A 107 -5.07 23.04 -8.22
CA VAL A 107 -5.92 24.00 -7.50
C VAL A 107 -5.15 24.75 -6.41
N LEU A 108 -4.28 24.06 -5.67
CA LEU A 108 -3.46 24.69 -4.64
C LEU A 108 -2.47 25.70 -5.23
N LYS A 109 -1.81 25.37 -6.34
CA LYS A 109 -0.93 26.33 -7.04
C LYS A 109 -1.65 27.58 -7.53
N LYS A 110 -2.92 27.48 -7.93
CA LYS A 110 -3.72 28.63 -8.36
C LYS A 110 -4.14 29.59 -7.23
N HIS A 111 -3.98 29.19 -5.97
CA HIS A 111 -4.29 30.03 -4.81
C HIS A 111 -3.05 30.69 -4.19
N GLU A 112 -1.85 30.40 -4.70
CA GLU A 112 -0.58 31.00 -4.26
C GLU A 112 -0.04 32.07 -5.25
N GLU A 113 -0.77 32.33 -6.34
CA GLU A 113 -0.52 33.41 -7.32
C GLU A 113 -1.59 34.51 -7.20
#